data_AF-A0A5B7FA93-F1
#
_entry.id   AF-A0A5B7FA93-F1
#
_cell.length_a   1.000
_cell.length_b   1.000
_cell.length_c   1.000
_cell.angle_alpha   90.00
_cell.angle_beta   90.00
_cell.angle_gamma   90.00
#
_symmetry.space_group_name_H-M   'P 1'
#
loop_
_entity.id
_entity.type
_entity.pdbx_description
1 polymer ?
#
loop_
_entity_poly.entity_id
_entity_poly.type
_entity_poly.pdbx_seq_one_letter_code
_entity_poly.pdbx_strand_id
1 'polypeptide(L)'
;MSLRLGLTRASRGIYVPLLTQRGAPASVVGLKRAQPASSTTCPEYYDVVISGGGLVGFAMACSLGHSKRLSDRRIVLLEGALNKPWQLPEAFSNRVCALNARTRTFFKKLGVWEHIEHLRAQPVHRMQVWESCSEAMITFDGHNQEDGTVAHIVENDVTLHSIKRQIPQHIEVCFVYL
;
A
#
# COMPACT_ATOMS: atom_id res chain seq x y z
N MET A 1 15.67 -30.79 -41.19
CA MET A 1 14.24 -30.85 -41.57
C MET A 1 13.51 -29.84 -40.71
N SER A 2 13.02 -28.76 -41.32
CA SER A 2 12.68 -27.49 -40.68
C SER A 2 11.23 -27.48 -40.18
N LEU A 3 11.00 -27.11 -38.92
CA LEU A 3 9.66 -26.74 -38.42
C LEU A 3 9.67 -25.24 -38.08
N ARG A 4 8.81 -24.49 -38.78
CA ARG A 4 8.67 -23.03 -38.65
C ARG A 4 7.94 -22.70 -37.34
N LEU A 5 8.58 -21.91 -36.47
CA LEU A 5 7.88 -21.18 -35.40
C LEU A 5 7.22 -19.94 -36.02
N GLY A 6 5.89 -19.93 -36.13
CA GLY A 6 5.13 -18.72 -36.42
C GLY A 6 4.89 -17.94 -35.13
N LEU A 7 5.60 -16.83 -34.93
CA LEU A 7 5.29 -15.84 -33.90
C LEU A 7 4.26 -14.86 -34.46
N THR A 8 2.98 -15.06 -34.16
CA THR A 8 1.98 -14.00 -34.30
C THR A 8 1.88 -13.25 -32.98
N ARG A 9 2.38 -12.00 -33.00
CA ARG A 9 2.23 -11.02 -31.93
C ARG A 9 0.75 -10.65 -31.82
N ALA A 10 0.06 -11.21 -30.83
CA ALA A 10 -1.26 -10.76 -30.42
C ALA A 10 -1.21 -10.29 -28.97
N SER A 11 -1.61 -9.05 -28.79
CA SER A 11 -1.73 -8.28 -27.57
C SER A 11 -2.46 -9.00 -26.43
N ARG A 12 -1.88 -8.88 -25.23
CA ARG A 12 -2.53 -8.86 -23.90
C ARG A 12 -3.60 -9.94 -23.66
N GLY A 13 -3.19 -11.03 -23.01
CA GLY A 13 -4.09 -11.93 -22.30
C GLY A 13 -3.34 -12.56 -21.12
N ILE A 14 -3.85 -12.34 -19.90
CA ILE A 14 -3.39 -13.03 -18.69
C ILE A 14 -3.96 -14.45 -18.77
N TYR A 15 -3.10 -15.46 -18.69
CA TYR A 15 -3.50 -16.87 -18.63
C TYR A 15 -3.40 -17.35 -17.19
N VAL A 16 -4.51 -17.83 -16.61
CA VAL A 16 -4.53 -18.46 -15.29
C VAL A 16 -4.54 -19.98 -15.47
N PRO A 17 -3.59 -20.75 -14.89
CA PRO A 17 -3.63 -22.20 -14.95
C PRO A 17 -4.60 -22.72 -13.86
N LEU A 18 -5.62 -23.49 -14.28
CA LEU A 18 -6.47 -24.25 -13.36
C LEU A 18 -5.87 -25.64 -13.17
N LEU A 19 -5.35 -25.90 -11.97
CA LEU A 19 -4.86 -27.21 -11.53
C LEU A 19 -6.00 -28.22 -11.56
N THR A 20 -5.91 -29.22 -12.42
CA THR A 20 -6.83 -30.37 -12.43
C THR A 20 -6.30 -31.44 -11.49
N GLN A 21 -7.05 -31.78 -10.43
CA GLN A 21 -6.78 -33.02 -9.68
C GLN A 21 -7.21 -34.23 -10.53
N ARG A 22 -6.35 -35.24 -10.58
CA ARG A 22 -6.50 -36.46 -11.40
C ARG A 22 -7.65 -37.33 -10.86
N GLY A 23 -8.60 -37.71 -11.72
CA GLY A 23 -9.49 -38.84 -11.42
C GLY A 23 -10.91 -38.87 -11.99
N ALA A 24 -11.29 -38.08 -13.00
CA ALA A 24 -12.64 -38.15 -13.58
C ALA A 24 -12.63 -38.00 -15.12
N PRO A 25 -13.58 -38.62 -15.86
CA PRO A 25 -13.52 -38.79 -17.30
C PRO A 25 -13.53 -37.45 -18.06
N ALA A 26 -12.85 -37.44 -19.21
CA ALA A 26 -12.62 -36.27 -20.05
C ALA A 26 -13.91 -35.69 -20.64
N SER A 27 -14.58 -34.84 -19.87
CA SER A 27 -15.56 -33.88 -20.38
C SER A 27 -14.78 -32.73 -21.02
N VAL A 28 -14.93 -32.53 -22.33
CA VAL A 28 -14.44 -31.33 -23.02
C VAL A 28 -15.25 -30.14 -22.49
N VAL A 29 -14.80 -29.54 -21.40
CA VAL A 29 -15.36 -28.30 -20.88
C VAL A 29 -14.94 -27.19 -21.84
N GLY A 30 -15.87 -26.77 -22.70
CA GLY A 30 -15.63 -25.69 -23.65
C GLY A 30 -15.10 -24.45 -22.93
N LEU A 31 -14.05 -23.83 -23.49
CA LEU A 31 -13.59 -22.52 -23.08
C LEU A 31 -14.74 -21.53 -23.26
N LYS A 32 -15.43 -21.19 -22.16
CA LYS A 32 -16.35 -20.06 -22.16
C LYS A 32 -15.50 -18.81 -22.31
N ARG A 33 -15.51 -18.25 -23.51
CA ARG A 33 -15.08 -16.90 -23.80
C ARG A 33 -15.91 -15.99 -22.90
N ALA A 34 -15.30 -15.39 -21.88
CA ALA A 34 -15.96 -14.36 -21.10
C ALA A 34 -16.32 -13.22 -22.06
N GLN A 35 -17.61 -13.05 -22.34
CA GLN A 35 -18.09 -11.88 -23.06
C GLN A 35 -17.91 -10.68 -22.13
N PRO A 36 -17.30 -9.56 -22.57
CA PRO A 36 -17.39 -8.33 -21.82
C PRO A 36 -18.88 -7.96 -21.82
N ALA A 37 -19.49 -7.89 -20.63
CA ALA A 37 -20.82 -7.36 -20.49
C ALA A 37 -20.84 -5.97 -21.13
N SER A 38 -21.70 -5.78 -22.12
CA SER A 38 -21.90 -4.51 -22.78
C SER A 38 -22.62 -3.55 -21.82
N SER A 39 -21.86 -2.80 -21.04
CA SER A 39 -22.28 -1.50 -20.52
C SER A 39 -21.44 -0.44 -21.21
N THR A 40 -22.08 0.43 -21.99
CA THR A 40 -21.44 1.60 -22.56
C THR A 40 -20.90 2.49 -21.43
N THR A 41 -19.59 2.55 -21.26
CA THR A 41 -18.94 3.67 -20.58
C THR A 41 -17.76 4.11 -21.43
N CYS A 42 -17.67 5.41 -21.70
CA CYS A 42 -16.42 6.03 -22.15
C CYS A 42 -15.28 5.46 -21.29
N PRO A 43 -14.07 5.22 -21.84
CA PRO A 43 -12.96 4.72 -21.01
C PRO A 43 -12.90 5.58 -19.76
N GLU A 44 -13.08 4.99 -18.59
CA GLU A 44 -13.01 5.75 -17.35
C GLU A 44 -11.54 6.15 -17.19
N TYR A 45 -11.25 7.36 -17.65
CA TYR A 45 -9.94 7.93 -17.55
C TYR A 45 -9.76 8.41 -16.12
N TYR A 46 -8.69 7.92 -15.48
CA TYR A 46 -8.21 8.46 -14.22
C TYR A 46 -7.15 9.53 -14.52
N ASP A 47 -7.20 10.63 -13.80
CA ASP A 47 -6.16 11.66 -13.83
C ASP A 47 -4.87 11.15 -13.18
N VAL A 48 -5.01 10.32 -12.14
CA VAL A 48 -3.89 9.77 -11.36
C VAL A 48 -4.10 8.29 -11.10
N VAL A 49 -3.09 7.49 -11.42
CA VAL A 49 -3.04 6.05 -11.11
C VAL A 49 -1.88 5.81 -10.16
N ILE A 50 -2.17 5.30 -8.97
CA ILE A 50 -1.19 4.91 -7.95
C ILE A 50 -1.01 3.40 -8.03
N SER A 51 0.18 2.94 -8.45
CA SER A 51 0.50 1.52 -8.50
C SER A 51 1.21 1.08 -7.22
N GLY A 52 0.54 0.28 -6.39
CA GLY A 52 1.07 -0.28 -5.14
C GLY A 52 0.48 0.36 -3.89
N GLY A 53 -0.37 -0.39 -3.18
CA GLY A 53 -0.96 -0.10 -1.88
C GLY A 53 -0.06 -0.48 -0.70
N GLY A 54 1.18 0.02 -0.71
CA GLY A 54 2.03 0.05 0.47
C GLY A 54 1.70 1.25 1.38
N LEU A 55 2.54 1.46 2.41
CA LEU A 55 2.47 2.65 3.27
C LEU A 55 2.45 3.96 2.47
N VAL A 56 3.34 4.08 1.49
CA VAL A 56 3.49 5.29 0.68
C VAL A 56 2.33 5.46 -0.29
N GLY A 57 1.91 4.39 -0.98
CA GLY A 57 0.82 4.47 -1.96
C GLY A 57 -0.50 4.86 -1.31
N PHE A 58 -0.84 4.24 -0.18
CA PHE A 58 -2.03 4.62 0.57
C PHE A 58 -1.91 6.01 1.20
N ALA A 59 -0.73 6.41 1.70
CA ALA A 59 -0.52 7.76 2.21
C ALA A 59 -0.68 8.81 1.11
N MET A 60 -0.18 8.52 -0.10
CA MET A 60 -0.33 9.39 -1.27
C MET A 60 -1.80 9.48 -1.68
N ALA A 61 -2.50 8.35 -1.80
CA ALA A 61 -3.92 8.31 -2.12
C ALA A 61 -4.76 9.12 -1.11
N CYS A 62 -4.50 8.92 0.17
CA CYS A 62 -5.12 9.66 1.26
C CYS A 62 -4.81 11.17 1.15
N SER A 63 -3.56 11.55 0.92
CA SER A 63 -3.17 12.97 0.80
C SER A 63 -3.77 13.65 -0.41
N LEU A 64 -3.85 12.97 -1.56
CA LEU A 64 -4.45 13.53 -2.77
C LEU A 64 -5.97 13.68 -2.60
N GLY A 65 -6.64 12.71 -1.99
CA GLY A 65 -8.08 12.80 -1.70
C GLY A 65 -8.44 13.90 -0.70
N HIS A 66 -7.54 14.28 0.20
CA HIS A 66 -7.75 15.44 1.08
C HIS A 66 -7.40 16.79 0.43
N SER A 67 -6.81 16.79 -0.77
CA SER A 67 -6.41 18.01 -1.46
C SER A 67 -7.61 18.69 -2.11
N LYS A 68 -7.98 19.86 -1.61
CA LYS A 68 -9.00 20.72 -2.24
C LYS A 68 -8.66 21.14 -3.67
N ARG A 69 -7.38 21.15 -4.04
CA ARG A 69 -6.94 21.51 -5.41
C ARG A 69 -7.11 20.37 -6.41
N LEU A 70 -7.28 19.15 -5.93
CA LEU A 70 -7.40 17.94 -6.75
C LEU A 70 -8.76 17.26 -6.54
N SER A 71 -9.74 17.96 -5.95
CA SER A 71 -11.05 17.40 -5.65
C SER A 71 -11.87 17.07 -6.90
N ASP A 72 -11.52 17.65 -8.04
CA ASP A 72 -12.09 17.39 -9.36
C ASP A 72 -11.40 16.25 -10.10
N ARG A 73 -10.32 15.69 -9.54
CA ARG A 73 -9.49 14.65 -10.19
C ARG A 73 -9.94 13.26 -9.79
N ARG A 74 -9.99 12.37 -10.77
CA ARG A 74 -10.24 10.93 -10.57
C ARG A 74 -8.94 10.24 -10.25
N ILE A 75 -8.86 9.67 -9.05
CA ILE A 75 -7.66 9.02 -8.54
C ILE A 75 -8.01 7.57 -8.22
N VAL A 76 -7.20 6.64 -8.74
CA VAL A 76 -7.30 5.21 -8.44
C VAL A 76 -6.00 4.68 -7.85
N LEU A 77 -6.12 3.84 -6.83
CA LEU A 77 -5.02 3.05 -6.28
C LEU A 77 -5.20 1.59 -6.67
N LEU A 78 -4.17 1.01 -7.29
CA LEU A 78 -4.10 -0.39 -7.65
C LEU A 78 -3.27 -1.14 -6.61
N GLU A 79 -3.88 -2.14 -5.97
CA GLU A 79 -3.22 -2.98 -4.95
C GLU A 79 -3.26 -4.46 -5.32
N GLY A 80 -2.11 -5.14 -5.22
CA GLY A 80 -1.99 -6.55 -5.59
C GLY A 80 -2.34 -7.54 -4.47
N ALA A 81 -2.28 -7.12 -3.21
CA ALA A 81 -2.61 -7.98 -2.08
C ALA A 81 -4.12 -8.06 -1.84
N LEU A 82 -4.56 -9.19 -1.30
CA LEU A 82 -5.93 -9.38 -0.85
C LEU A 82 -6.31 -8.35 0.20
N ASN A 83 -7.51 -7.78 0.06
CA ASN A 83 -8.10 -6.95 1.10
C ASN A 83 -8.49 -7.82 2.30
N LYS A 84 -7.56 -8.00 3.23
CA LYS A 84 -7.79 -8.75 4.47
C LYS A 84 -8.15 -7.79 5.60
N PRO A 85 -9.18 -8.07 6.40
CA PRO A 85 -9.40 -7.34 7.63
C PRO A 85 -8.18 -7.51 8.53
N TRP A 86 -7.75 -6.42 9.14
CA TRP A 86 -6.63 -6.42 10.08
C TRP A 86 -7.17 -6.18 11.49
N GLN A 87 -6.59 -6.90 12.44
CA GLN A 87 -6.79 -6.70 13.88
C GLN A 87 -5.42 -6.58 14.52
N LEU A 88 -5.33 -5.81 15.60
CA LEU A 88 -4.08 -5.62 16.32
C LEU A 88 -3.64 -6.95 16.97
N PRO A 89 -2.51 -7.55 16.54
CA PRO A 89 -2.01 -8.78 17.14
C PRO A 89 -1.48 -8.53 18.55
N GLU A 90 -1.54 -9.53 19.44
CA GLU A 90 -0.96 -9.41 20.78
C GLU A 90 0.56 -9.19 20.71
N ALA A 91 1.26 -9.98 19.89
CA ALA A 91 2.69 -9.83 19.65
C ALA A 91 3.02 -8.60 18.78
N PHE A 92 4.21 -8.03 18.97
CA PHE A 92 4.74 -6.95 18.14
C PHE A 92 5.27 -7.48 16.80
N SER A 93 5.04 -6.73 15.73
CA SER A 93 5.62 -6.96 14.41
C SER A 93 7.07 -6.52 14.35
N ASN A 94 7.92 -7.33 13.70
CA ASN A 94 9.31 -6.98 13.41
C ASN A 94 9.44 -5.91 12.31
N ARG A 95 8.37 -5.62 11.58
CA ARG A 95 8.37 -4.60 10.52
C ARG A 95 7.95 -3.26 11.10
N VAL A 96 8.93 -2.43 11.41
CA VAL A 96 8.72 -1.10 12.00
C VAL A 96 9.34 0.01 11.16
N CYS A 97 8.82 1.23 11.31
CA CYS A 97 9.43 2.46 10.81
C CYS A 97 9.73 3.42 11.96
N ALA A 98 10.85 4.13 11.87
CA ALA A 98 11.14 5.28 12.72
C ALA A 98 10.55 6.54 12.09
N LEU A 99 9.38 6.97 12.55
CA LEU A 99 8.67 8.15 12.05
C LEU A 99 9.21 9.41 12.73
N ASN A 100 9.78 10.32 11.95
CA ASN A 100 10.27 11.61 12.46
C ASN A 100 9.13 12.63 12.62
N ALA A 101 9.48 13.81 13.17
CA ALA A 101 8.56 14.93 13.39
C ALA A 101 7.73 15.29 12.16
N ARG A 102 8.37 15.35 10.97
CA ARG A 102 7.72 15.80 9.74
C ARG A 102 6.68 14.80 9.26
N THR A 103 6.99 13.50 9.32
CA THR A 103 6.04 12.44 8.99
C THR A 103 4.88 12.42 9.97
N ARG A 104 5.14 12.64 11.27
CA ARG A 104 4.08 12.80 12.25
C ARG A 104 3.17 14.00 11.94
N THR A 105 3.74 15.18 11.68
CA THR A 105 2.95 16.36 11.31
C THR A 105 2.13 16.13 10.04
N PHE A 106 2.69 15.40 9.07
CA PHE A 106 1.96 14.99 7.88
C PHE A 106 0.79 14.06 8.21
N PHE A 107 0.98 13.04 9.03
CA PHE A 107 -0.10 12.15 9.45
C PHE A 107 -1.16 12.82 10.33
N LYS A 108 -0.78 13.78 11.20
CA LYS A 108 -1.73 14.61 11.95
C LYS A 108 -2.64 15.41 11.00
N LYS A 109 -2.09 16.00 9.94
CA LYS A 109 -2.88 16.72 8.92
C LYS A 109 -3.89 15.83 8.19
N LEU A 110 -3.64 14.53 8.14
CA LEU A 110 -4.52 13.54 7.51
C LEU A 110 -5.43 12.80 8.52
N GLY A 111 -5.38 13.15 9.82
CA GLY A 111 -6.12 12.42 10.87
C GLY A 111 -5.65 10.98 11.12
N VAL A 112 -4.47 10.62 10.61
CA VAL A 112 -3.91 9.27 10.69
C VAL A 112 -3.18 9.05 12.02
N TRP A 113 -2.55 10.11 12.55
CA TRP A 113 -1.65 10.00 13.71
C TRP A 113 -2.39 9.56 14.98
N GLU A 114 -3.58 10.08 15.19
CA GLU A 114 -4.41 9.82 16.37
C GLU A 114 -4.74 8.33 16.49
N HIS A 115 -4.94 7.65 15.35
CA HIS A 115 -5.12 6.20 15.30
C HIS A 115 -3.84 5.43 15.60
N ILE A 116 -2.70 5.89 15.07
CA ILE A 116 -1.40 5.27 15.33
C ILE A 116 -1.07 5.33 16.83
N GLU A 117 -1.24 6.50 17.44
CA GLU A 117 -0.95 6.77 18.85
C GLU A 117 -1.87 5.97 19.79
N HIS A 118 -3.16 5.85 19.45
CA HIS A 118 -4.11 5.02 20.21
C HIS A 118 -3.82 3.51 20.10
N LEU A 119 -3.21 3.05 19.00
CA LEU A 119 -2.85 1.65 18.81
C LEU A 119 -1.51 1.34 19.48
N ARG A 120 -0.40 1.67 18.82
CA ARG A 120 0.96 1.41 19.28
C ARG A 120 1.94 2.36 18.59
N ALA A 121 2.54 3.25 19.38
CA ALA A 121 3.63 4.10 18.93
C ALA A 121 4.62 4.30 20.09
N GLN A 122 5.89 3.92 19.88
CA GLN A 122 6.91 4.04 20.93
C GLN A 122 7.76 5.29 20.71
N PRO A 123 7.74 6.28 21.63
CA PRO A 123 8.57 7.47 21.49
C PRO A 123 10.05 7.16 21.69
N VAL A 124 10.90 7.85 20.93
CA VAL A 124 12.36 7.83 21.04
C VAL A 124 12.82 9.21 21.47
N HIS A 125 13.26 9.36 22.71
CA HIS A 125 13.69 10.66 23.27
C HIS A 125 15.14 11.03 22.97
N ARG A 126 15.98 10.01 22.75
CA ARG A 126 17.42 10.16 22.51
C ARG A 126 17.90 9.12 21.52
N MET A 127 18.78 9.53 20.62
CA MET A 127 19.46 8.65 19.67
C MET A 127 20.97 8.93 19.74
N GLN A 128 21.75 7.87 19.86
CA GLN A 128 23.21 7.96 19.87
C GLN A 128 23.75 7.19 18.67
N VAL A 129 24.70 7.82 17.97
CA VAL A 129 25.40 7.23 16.84
C VAL A 129 26.89 7.27 17.17
N TRP A 130 27.52 6.11 17.21
CA TRP A 130 28.94 5.97 17.52
C TRP A 130 29.64 5.18 16.41
N GLU A 131 30.95 5.39 16.30
CA GLU A 131 31.82 4.61 15.43
C GLU A 131 32.49 3.48 16.23
N SER A 132 32.70 2.30 15.63
CA SER A 132 33.25 1.15 16.36
C SER A 132 34.75 1.26 16.66
N CYS A 133 35.47 2.07 15.90
CA CYS A 133 36.94 2.14 15.91
C CYS A 133 37.48 3.45 16.49
N SER A 134 36.61 4.32 17.01
CA SER A 134 36.99 5.58 17.63
C SER A 134 36.06 5.89 18.81
N GLU A 135 36.39 6.90 19.61
CA GLU A 135 35.50 7.43 20.65
C GLU A 135 34.51 8.47 20.10
N ALA A 136 34.40 8.60 18.76
CA ALA A 136 33.49 9.55 18.15
C ALA A 136 32.03 9.14 18.38
N MET A 137 31.25 10.06 18.94
CA MET A 137 29.83 9.87 19.20
C MET A 137 29.04 11.15 18.92
N ILE A 138 27.90 11.00 18.26
CA ILE A 138 26.92 12.06 18.03
C ILE A 138 25.65 11.68 18.78
N THR A 139 25.12 12.61 19.58
CA THR A 139 23.86 12.42 20.31
C THR A 139 22.82 13.38 19.76
N PHE A 140 21.62 12.85 19.51
CA PHE A 140 20.44 13.60 19.14
C PHE A 140 19.43 13.51 20.28
N ASP A 141 18.94 14.66 20.70
CA ASP A 141 17.94 14.79 21.76
C ASP A 141 16.68 15.47 21.22
N GLY A 142 15.52 15.12 21.77
CA GLY A 142 14.23 15.71 21.37
C GLY A 142 13.97 17.14 21.84
N HIS A 143 14.93 17.83 22.49
CA HIS A 143 14.72 19.13 23.13
C HIS A 143 14.16 20.24 22.21
N ASN A 144 14.39 20.14 20.90
CA ASN A 144 13.89 21.11 19.92
C ASN A 144 12.50 20.79 19.37
N GLN A 145 11.85 19.69 19.81
CA GLN A 145 10.49 19.32 19.41
C GLN A 145 9.50 19.54 20.56
N GLU A 146 8.26 19.88 20.23
CA GLU A 146 7.19 20.18 21.19
C GLU A 146 6.91 19.04 22.19
N ASP A 147 7.13 17.79 21.77
CA ASP A 147 6.88 16.59 22.57
C ASP A 147 8.16 15.95 23.12
N GLY A 148 9.32 16.59 22.94
CA GLY A 148 10.58 16.07 23.46
C GLY A 148 11.03 14.75 22.83
N THR A 149 10.54 14.37 21.65
CA THR A 149 10.98 13.15 20.95
C THR A 149 11.82 13.47 19.71
N VAL A 150 12.69 12.54 19.36
CA VAL A 150 13.45 12.52 18.11
C VAL A 150 12.59 11.86 17.01
N ALA A 151 11.98 10.73 17.33
CA ALA A 151 11.16 9.93 16.42
C ALA A 151 10.17 9.04 17.22
N HIS A 152 9.31 8.34 16.49
CA HIS A 152 8.47 7.27 17.04
C HIS A 152 8.71 5.97 16.26
N ILE A 153 8.94 4.88 16.97
CA ILE A 153 8.97 3.54 16.36
C ILE A 153 7.53 3.02 16.28
N VAL A 154 7.08 2.72 15.06
CA VAL A 154 5.70 2.29 14.78
C VAL A 154 5.72 1.08 13.89
N GLU A 155 4.87 0.10 14.20
CA GLU A 155 4.65 -1.08 13.36
C GLU A 155 4.06 -0.68 12.00
N ASN A 156 4.55 -1.31 10.93
CA ASN A 156 4.10 -1.03 9.56
C ASN A 156 2.62 -1.36 9.39
N ASP A 157 2.16 -2.45 10.00
CA ASP A 157 0.76 -2.88 9.88
C ASP A 157 -0.19 -1.90 10.60
N VAL A 158 0.22 -1.37 11.76
CA VAL A 158 -0.49 -0.29 12.47
C VAL A 158 -0.57 0.95 11.59
N THR A 159 0.56 1.38 11.02
CA THR A 159 0.60 2.56 10.14
C THR A 159 -0.30 2.39 8.92
N LEU A 160 -0.21 1.23 8.25
CA LEU A 160 -1.01 0.91 7.07
C LEU A 160 -2.51 0.87 7.39
N HIS A 161 -2.88 0.24 8.51
CA HIS A 161 -4.26 0.17 8.97
C HIS A 161 -4.82 1.58 9.23
N SER A 162 -4.08 2.41 9.96
CA SER A 162 -4.46 3.78 10.28
C SER A 162 -4.62 4.65 9.03
N ILE A 163 -3.74 4.52 8.04
CA ILE A 163 -3.87 5.23 6.77
C ILE A 163 -5.12 4.76 6.00
N LYS A 164 -5.33 3.44 5.88
CA LYS A 164 -6.48 2.87 5.16
C LYS A 164 -7.81 3.38 5.72
N ARG A 165 -7.89 3.58 7.04
CA ARG A 165 -9.08 4.12 7.72
C ARG A 165 -9.40 5.57 7.33
N GLN A 166 -8.37 6.34 6.98
CA GLN A 166 -8.51 7.76 6.61
C GLN A 166 -8.65 7.99 5.11
N ILE A 167 -8.71 6.94 4.28
CA ILE A 167 -8.89 7.12 2.84
C ILE A 167 -10.28 7.73 2.55
N PRO A 168 -10.36 8.87 1.84
CA PRO A 168 -11.63 9.46 1.46
C PRO A 168 -12.45 8.55 0.54
N GLN A 169 -13.77 8.57 0.70
CA GLN A 169 -14.70 7.69 -0.04
C GLN A 169 -14.66 7.87 -1.57
N HIS A 170 -14.23 9.02 -2.07
CA HIS A 170 -14.13 9.29 -3.51
C HIS A 170 -12.84 8.75 -4.15
N ILE A 171 -11.90 8.25 -3.35
CA ILE A 171 -10.70 7.59 -3.86
C ILE A 171 -11.03 6.12 -4.11
N GLU A 172 -10.87 5.69 -5.35
CA GLU A 172 -11.12 4.30 -5.73
C GLU A 172 -9.90 3.43 -5.41
N VAL A 173 -10.12 2.31 -4.73
CA VAL A 173 -9.08 1.32 -4.43
C VAL A 173 -9.44 0.02 -5.13
N CYS A 174 -8.73 -0.30 -6.21
CA CYS A 174 -8.92 -1.52 -6.98
C CYS A 174 -7.90 -2.58 -6.54
N PHE A 175 -8.40 -3.74 -6.10
CA PHE A 175 -7.57 -4.90 -5.81
C PHE A 175 -7.38 -5.72 -7.10
N VAL A 176 -6.17 -5.70 -7.66
CA VAL A 176 -5.83 -6.36 -8.92
C VAL A 176 -5.09 -7.66 -8.62
N TYR A 177 -5.79 -8.77 -8.76
CA TYR A 177 -5.22 -10.10 -8.61
C TYR A 177 -4.52 -10.50 -9.92
N LEU A 178 -3.23 -10.80 -9.86
CA LEU A 178 -2.43 -11.36 -10.97
C LEU A 178 -2.26 -12.86 -10.81
#